data_AF-A0A367FID0-F1
#
_entry.id   AF-A0A367FID0-F1
#
_cell.length_a   1.000
_cell.length_b   1.000
_cell.length_c   1.000
_cell.angle_alpha   90.00
_cell.angle_beta   90.00
_cell.angle_gamma   90.00
#
_symmetry.space_group_name_H-M   'P 1'
#
loop_
_entity.id
_entity.type
_entity.pdbx_description
1 polymer ?
#
loop_
_entity_poly.entity_id
_entity_poly.type
_entity_poly.pdbx_seq_one_letter_code
_entity_poly.pdbx_strand_id
1 'polypeptide(L)'
;ELMGQLPPGAMASIQATADELTPHLNDQVCVAAYNTTRHTVISGDPDAIAAIVETFTAEGRRVKTLATEHAFHSPHTDTILDAFREAAEQITYHPPHTPLLSNLTGRPAETDQLTTPAYWTAHIRQPVRFADMLTTLANS
;
A
#
# COMPACT_ATOMS: atom_id res chain seq x y z
N GLU A 1 -16.49 7.50 5.10
CA GLU A 1 -17.53 6.51 4.77
C GLU A 1 -17.03 5.44 3.80
N LEU A 2 -16.44 5.79 2.64
CA LEU A 2 -15.99 4.80 1.64
C LEU A 2 -15.01 3.73 2.16
N MET A 3 -13.98 4.13 2.91
CA MET A 3 -12.98 3.16 3.42
C MET A 3 -13.59 2.09 4.33
N GLY A 4 -14.69 2.40 5.04
CA GLY A 4 -15.40 1.44 5.89
C GLY A 4 -16.38 0.54 5.14
N GLN A 5 -16.54 0.73 3.82
CA GLN A 5 -17.40 -0.09 2.96
C GLN A 5 -16.61 -1.20 2.25
N LEU A 6 -15.28 -1.22 2.43
CA LEU A 6 -14.44 -2.27 1.90
C LEU A 6 -14.88 -3.64 2.45
N PRO A 7 -14.73 -4.71 1.66
CA PRO A 7 -14.95 -6.06 2.18
C PRO A 7 -14.00 -6.34 3.37
N PRO A 8 -14.33 -7.35 4.20
CA PRO A 8 -13.43 -7.80 5.24
C PRO A 8 -12.08 -8.22 4.64
N GLY A 9 -11.00 -7.73 5.24
CA GLY A 9 -9.64 -8.03 4.81
C GLY A 9 -8.67 -7.96 5.98
N ALA A 10 -7.42 -8.34 5.73
CA ALA A 10 -6.37 -8.28 6.73
C ALA A 10 -5.09 -7.70 6.13
N MET A 11 -4.25 -7.18 7.03
CA MET A 11 -2.91 -6.71 6.70
C MET A 11 -1.91 -7.19 7.72
N ALA A 12 -0.72 -7.55 7.26
CA ALA A 12 0.37 -7.97 8.13
C ALA A 12 1.69 -7.34 7.71
N SER A 13 2.45 -6.94 8.71
CA SER A 13 3.80 -6.42 8.57
C SER A 13 4.80 -7.53 8.87
N ILE A 14 5.69 -7.81 7.92
CA ILE A 14 6.61 -8.94 7.97
C ILE A 14 8.04 -8.46 7.77
N GLN A 15 8.96 -8.93 8.62
CA GLN A 15 10.39 -8.79 8.42
C GLN A 15 10.88 -9.75 7.31
N ALA A 16 10.57 -9.38 6.06
CA ALA A 16 10.96 -10.09 4.86
C ALA A 16 11.20 -9.10 3.70
N THR A 17 12.04 -9.49 2.76
CA THR A 17 12.17 -8.80 1.47
C THR A 17 10.93 -9.05 0.60
N ALA A 18 10.75 -8.24 -0.44
CA ALA A 18 9.70 -8.47 -1.43
C ALA A 18 9.89 -9.82 -2.14
N ASP A 19 11.14 -10.17 -2.48
CA ASP A 19 11.47 -11.41 -3.19
C ASP A 19 11.16 -12.66 -2.35
N GLU A 20 11.38 -12.60 -1.03
CA GLU A 20 11.00 -13.66 -0.10
C GLU A 20 9.47 -13.87 -0.06
N LEU A 21 8.69 -12.80 -0.26
CA LEU A 21 7.22 -12.87 -0.26
C LEU A 21 6.64 -13.25 -1.62
N THR A 22 7.32 -12.96 -2.74
CA THR A 22 6.84 -13.21 -4.11
C THR A 22 6.21 -14.60 -4.32
N PRO A 23 6.79 -15.72 -3.83
CA PRO A 23 6.19 -17.05 -3.99
C PRO A 23 4.83 -17.24 -3.31
N HIS A 24 4.51 -16.37 -2.35
CA HIS A 24 3.27 -16.41 -1.57
C HIS A 24 2.19 -15.45 -2.09
N LEU A 25 2.55 -14.54 -3.00
CA LEU A 25 1.62 -13.54 -3.56
C LEU A 25 0.76 -14.15 -4.66
N ASN A 26 -0.51 -13.76 -4.69
CA ASN A 26 -1.50 -14.20 -5.67
C ASN A 26 -2.68 -13.22 -5.72
N ASP A 27 -3.78 -13.60 -6.37
CA ASP A 27 -4.97 -12.75 -6.50
C ASP A 27 -5.64 -12.40 -5.16
N GLN A 28 -5.39 -13.20 -4.11
CA GLN A 28 -5.94 -13.01 -2.77
C GLN A 28 -5.04 -12.19 -1.84
N VAL A 29 -3.75 -12.04 -2.16
CA VAL A 29 -2.78 -11.33 -1.30
C VAL A 29 -1.69 -10.65 -2.12
N CYS A 30 -1.51 -9.35 -1.87
CA CYS A 30 -0.50 -8.55 -2.53
C CYS A 30 0.34 -7.77 -1.52
N VAL A 31 1.41 -7.13 -2.02
CA VAL A 31 2.15 -6.15 -1.22
C VAL A 31 1.34 -4.86 -1.14
N ALA A 32 1.19 -4.33 0.07
CA ALA A 32 0.61 -3.02 0.34
C ALA A 32 1.66 -1.94 0.61
N ALA A 33 2.83 -2.30 1.13
CA ALA A 33 3.92 -1.34 1.34
C ALA A 33 5.30 -1.99 1.38
N TYR A 34 6.27 -1.30 0.80
CA TYR A 34 7.70 -1.57 0.93
C TYR A 34 8.28 -0.56 1.92
N ASN A 35 8.38 -0.93 3.20
CA ASN A 35 8.82 -0.01 4.26
C ASN A 35 10.34 0.05 4.38
N THR A 36 11.03 -1.08 4.23
CA THR A 36 12.49 -1.15 4.12
C THR A 36 12.87 -2.28 3.17
N THR A 37 14.16 -2.44 2.88
CA THR A 37 14.68 -3.57 2.08
C THR A 37 14.38 -4.94 2.69
N ARG A 38 14.03 -5.02 3.99
CA ARG A 38 13.73 -6.25 4.72
C ARG A 38 12.42 -6.19 5.52
N HIS A 39 11.54 -5.26 5.17
CA HIS A 39 10.29 -5.09 5.90
C HIS A 39 9.17 -4.66 4.96
N THR A 40 8.21 -5.55 4.79
CA THR A 40 7.14 -5.46 3.79
C THR A 40 5.79 -5.64 4.47
N VAL A 41 4.78 -4.92 4.00
CA VAL A 41 3.39 -5.11 4.43
C VAL A 41 2.63 -5.82 3.33
N ILE A 42 1.96 -6.91 3.68
CA ILE A 42 1.02 -7.63 2.81
C ILE A 42 -0.42 -7.29 3.20
N SER A 43 -1.32 -7.41 2.23
CA SER A 43 -2.73 -7.05 2.35
C SER A 43 -3.59 -7.93 1.46
N GLY A 44 -4.73 -8.39 1.96
CA GLY A 44 -5.64 -9.25 1.20
C GLY A 44 -6.59 -10.05 2.08
N ASP A 45 -6.97 -11.24 1.58
CA ASP A 45 -7.90 -12.14 2.23
C ASP A 45 -7.37 -12.62 3.61
N PRO A 46 -8.21 -12.63 4.66
CA PRO A 46 -7.76 -12.96 6.01
C PRO A 46 -7.03 -14.30 6.14
N ASP A 47 -7.55 -15.35 5.50
CA ASP A 47 -6.98 -16.70 5.57
C ASP A 47 -5.63 -16.79 4.85
N ALA A 48 -5.47 -16.10 3.71
CA ALA A 48 -4.21 -16.03 2.98
C ALA A 48 -3.14 -15.28 3.77
N ILE A 49 -3.52 -14.16 4.39
CA ILE A 49 -2.65 -13.40 5.30
C ILE A 49 -2.22 -14.26 6.48
N ALA A 50 -3.16 -14.98 7.11
CA ALA A 50 -2.87 -15.85 8.25
C ALA A 50 -1.86 -16.95 7.91
N ALA A 51 -2.01 -17.62 6.76
CA ALA A 51 -1.09 -18.66 6.32
C ALA A 51 0.35 -18.15 6.11
N ILE A 52 0.51 -16.95 5.53
CA ILE A 52 1.83 -16.32 5.36
C ILE A 52 2.41 -15.90 6.71
N VAL A 53 1.58 -15.32 7.59
CA VAL A 53 1.98 -14.94 8.96
C VAL A 53 2.48 -16.16 9.73
N GLU A 54 1.78 -17.28 9.66
CA GLU A 54 2.18 -18.54 10.31
C GLU A 54 3.52 -19.03 9.77
N THR A 55 3.68 -19.06 8.44
CA THR A 55 4.92 -19.49 7.76
C THR A 55 6.12 -18.69 8.25
N PHE A 56 6.07 -17.35 8.15
CA PHE A 56 7.20 -16.50 8.54
C PHE A 56 7.42 -16.48 10.05
N THR A 57 6.37 -16.62 10.87
CA THR A 57 6.51 -16.80 12.32
C THR A 57 7.27 -18.09 12.66
N ALA A 58 6.95 -19.21 11.99
CA ALA A 58 7.62 -20.49 12.19
C ALA A 58 9.11 -20.45 11.81
N GLU A 59 9.48 -19.60 10.86
CA GLU A 59 10.87 -19.30 10.49
C GLU A 59 11.59 -18.37 11.50
N GLY A 60 10.92 -17.95 12.58
CA GLY A 60 11.47 -17.05 13.58
C GLY A 60 11.55 -15.58 13.14
N ARG A 61 10.80 -15.20 12.09
CA ARG A 61 10.76 -13.81 11.61
C ARG A 61 9.87 -12.96 12.49
N ARG A 62 10.17 -11.65 12.58
CA ARG A 62 9.28 -10.70 13.23
C ARG A 62 8.06 -10.44 12.33
N VAL A 63 6.88 -10.76 12.84
CA VAL A 63 5.60 -10.54 12.18
C VAL A 63 4.66 -9.75 13.10
N LYS A 64 3.83 -8.88 12.52
CA LYS A 64 2.79 -8.13 13.23
C LYS A 64 1.54 -7.98 12.35
N THR A 65 0.44 -8.60 12.74
CA THR A 65 -0.88 -8.30 12.18
C THR A 65 -1.27 -6.85 12.53
N LEU A 66 -1.81 -6.12 11.55
CA LEU A 66 -2.21 -4.73 11.74
C LEU A 66 -3.65 -4.66 12.28
N ALA A 67 -3.93 -3.68 13.14
CA ALA A 67 -5.26 -3.47 13.72
C ALA A 67 -6.17 -2.77 12.70
N THR A 68 -6.65 -3.52 11.72
CA THR A 68 -7.60 -3.08 10.70
C THR A 68 -8.49 -4.26 10.28
N GLU A 69 -9.72 -3.95 9.87
CA GLU A 69 -10.70 -4.92 9.38
C GLU A 69 -10.72 -5.00 7.85
N HIS A 70 -9.83 -4.26 7.17
CA HIS A 70 -9.80 -4.11 5.72
C HIS A 70 -8.39 -4.30 5.15
N ALA A 71 -8.34 -4.71 3.88
CA ALA A 71 -7.11 -4.88 3.13
C ALA A 71 -6.84 -3.64 2.24
N PHE A 72 -6.24 -2.59 2.80
CA PHE A 72 -5.84 -1.41 2.02
C PHE A 72 -4.71 -1.71 1.04
N HIS A 73 -4.59 -0.90 -0.03
CA HIS A 73 -3.60 -1.07 -1.09
C HIS A 73 -3.65 -2.48 -1.73
N SER A 74 -4.86 -3.01 -1.91
CA SER A 74 -5.10 -4.36 -2.44
C SER A 74 -6.28 -4.38 -3.43
N PRO A 75 -6.53 -5.51 -4.13
CA PRO A 75 -7.73 -5.67 -4.96
C PRO A 75 -9.04 -5.41 -4.23
N HIS A 76 -9.09 -5.53 -2.89
CA HIS A 76 -10.30 -5.19 -2.12
C HIS A 76 -10.67 -3.71 -2.29
N THR A 77 -9.68 -2.83 -2.48
CA THR A 77 -9.91 -1.40 -2.73
C THR A 77 -10.68 -1.14 -4.03
N ASP A 78 -10.63 -2.06 -5.01
CA ASP A 78 -11.30 -1.91 -6.32
C ASP A 78 -12.81 -1.66 -6.17
N THR A 79 -13.43 -2.20 -5.11
CA THR A 79 -14.86 -2.04 -4.78
C THR A 79 -15.31 -0.60 -4.56
N ILE A 80 -14.40 0.31 -4.20
CA ILE A 80 -14.72 1.71 -3.90
C ILE A 80 -14.05 2.71 -4.85
N LEU A 81 -13.26 2.27 -5.83
CA LEU A 81 -12.43 3.19 -6.63
C LEU A 81 -13.24 4.18 -7.46
N ASP A 82 -14.37 3.77 -8.02
CA ASP A 82 -15.22 4.68 -8.77
C ASP A 82 -15.81 5.79 -7.89
N ALA A 83 -16.40 5.43 -6.75
CA ALA A 83 -16.93 6.40 -5.80
C ALA A 83 -15.83 7.28 -5.20
N PHE A 84 -14.65 6.73 -4.96
CA PHE A 84 -13.49 7.49 -4.50
C PHE A 84 -13.02 8.50 -5.56
N ARG A 85 -12.95 8.08 -6.83
CA ARG A 85 -12.58 8.94 -7.96
C ARG A 85 -13.58 10.07 -8.14
N GLU A 86 -14.88 9.80 -8.08
CA GLU A 86 -15.92 10.83 -8.15
C GLU A 86 -15.74 11.88 -7.04
N ALA A 87 -15.48 11.44 -5.81
CA ALA A 87 -15.21 12.36 -4.70
C ALA A 87 -13.92 13.16 -4.91
N ALA A 88 -12.86 12.53 -5.44
CA ALA A 88 -11.59 13.19 -5.75
C ALA A 88 -11.72 14.21 -6.89
N GLU A 89 -12.58 13.97 -7.88
CA GLU A 89 -12.89 14.92 -8.97
C GLU A 89 -13.55 16.21 -8.47
N GLN A 90 -14.19 16.21 -7.28
CA GLN A 90 -14.77 17.41 -6.67
C GLN A 90 -13.75 18.28 -5.93
N ILE A 91 -12.51 17.84 -5.79
CA ILE A 91 -11.47 18.57 -5.06
C ILE A 91 -10.81 19.60 -5.99
N THR A 92 -10.76 20.86 -5.56
CA THR A 92 -9.89 21.87 -6.17
C THR A 92 -8.45 21.63 -5.70
N TYR A 93 -7.61 21.09 -6.57
CA TYR A 93 -6.20 20.85 -6.26
C TYR A 93 -5.35 22.11 -6.47
N HIS A 94 -4.33 22.25 -5.64
CA HIS A 94 -3.32 23.31 -5.77
C HIS A 94 -1.92 22.69 -5.81
N PRO A 95 -1.01 23.22 -6.64
CA PRO A 95 0.41 22.84 -6.61
C PRO A 95 1.00 22.88 -5.21
N PRO A 96 1.69 21.82 -4.74
CA PRO A 96 2.37 21.87 -3.46
C PRO A 96 3.54 22.85 -3.52
N HIS A 97 3.69 23.68 -2.48
CA HIS A 97 4.83 24.60 -2.36
C HIS A 97 6.09 23.92 -1.81
N THR A 98 5.92 22.79 -1.12
CA THR A 98 7.00 21.94 -0.63
C THR A 98 7.13 20.74 -1.55
N PRO A 99 8.34 20.39 -2.04
CA PRO A 99 8.55 19.18 -2.81
C PRO A 99 8.07 17.94 -2.04
N LEU A 100 7.34 17.07 -2.72
CA LEU A 100 6.83 15.81 -2.15
C LEU A 100 7.42 14.64 -2.92
N LEU A 101 7.71 13.55 -2.21
CA LEU A 101 8.02 12.27 -2.82
C LEU A 101 6.71 11.49 -3.02
N SER A 102 6.55 10.87 -4.19
CA SER A 102 5.37 10.07 -4.48
C SER A 102 5.44 8.71 -3.80
N ASN A 103 4.36 8.33 -3.11
CA ASN A 103 4.20 6.97 -2.57
C ASN A 103 4.16 5.90 -3.67
N LEU A 104 3.76 6.26 -4.89
CA LEU A 104 3.64 5.32 -6.01
C LEU A 104 4.98 5.07 -6.71
N THR A 105 5.87 6.06 -6.74
CA THR A 105 7.12 5.97 -7.51
C THR A 105 8.37 5.96 -6.64
N GLY A 106 8.31 6.46 -5.40
CA GLY A 106 9.46 6.65 -4.53
C GLY A 106 10.35 7.82 -4.91
N ARG A 107 9.95 8.64 -5.90
CA ARG A 107 10.73 9.74 -6.50
C ARG A 107 10.04 11.09 -6.26
N PRO A 108 10.70 12.24 -6.51
CA PRO A 108 10.02 13.53 -6.48
C PRO A 108 8.80 13.49 -7.39
N ALA A 109 7.65 13.85 -6.84
CA ALA A 109 6.40 13.89 -7.57
C ALA A 109 6.38 15.09 -8.50
N GLU A 110 5.89 14.90 -9.71
CA GLU A 110 5.60 16.01 -10.61
C GLU A 110 4.38 16.79 -10.05
N THR A 111 4.39 18.10 -10.21
CA THR A 111 3.34 18.96 -9.63
C THR A 111 1.95 18.60 -10.14
N ASP A 112 1.83 18.33 -11.44
CA ASP A 112 0.60 17.91 -12.11
C ASP A 112 0.17 16.50 -11.70
N GLN A 113 1.11 15.60 -11.39
CA GLN A 113 0.81 14.27 -10.89
C GLN A 113 -0.06 14.34 -9.63
N LEU A 114 0.33 15.13 -8.62
CA LEU A 114 -0.37 15.19 -7.33
C LEU A 114 -1.69 15.95 -7.36
N THR A 115 -1.91 16.76 -8.39
CA THR A 115 -3.10 17.59 -8.56
C THR A 115 -4.18 16.93 -9.42
N THR A 116 -4.13 15.60 -9.55
CA THR A 116 -5.13 14.82 -10.31
C THR A 116 -5.86 13.79 -9.43
N PRO A 117 -7.17 13.60 -9.63
CA PRO A 117 -7.92 12.50 -9.01
C PRO A 117 -7.33 11.11 -9.28
N ALA A 118 -6.75 10.94 -10.47
CA ALA A 118 -6.12 9.69 -10.89
C ALA A 118 -4.98 9.27 -9.96
N TYR A 119 -4.14 10.21 -9.51
CA TYR A 119 -3.07 9.92 -8.58
C TYR A 119 -3.59 9.39 -7.25
N TRP A 120 -4.60 10.05 -6.67
CA TRP A 120 -5.16 9.67 -5.37
C TRP A 120 -5.90 8.33 -5.43
N THR A 121 -6.60 8.07 -6.53
CA THR A 121 -7.25 6.78 -6.80
C THR A 121 -6.22 5.65 -6.91
N ALA A 122 -5.12 5.88 -7.65
CA ALA A 122 -4.02 4.92 -7.72
C ALA A 122 -3.34 4.74 -6.36
N HIS A 123 -3.16 5.82 -5.58
CA HIS A 123 -2.50 5.80 -4.28
C HIS A 123 -3.20 4.89 -3.25
N ILE A 124 -4.54 4.91 -3.18
CA ILE A 124 -5.27 4.04 -2.24
C ILE A 124 -5.27 2.56 -2.65
N ARG A 125 -4.97 2.28 -3.92
CA ARG A 125 -5.01 0.93 -4.52
C ARG A 125 -3.65 0.26 -4.61
N GLN A 126 -2.60 1.02 -4.89
CA GLN A 126 -1.27 0.50 -5.21
C GLN A 126 -0.34 0.52 -3.99
N PRO A 127 0.72 -0.31 -3.98
CA PRO A 127 1.66 -0.37 -2.86
C PRO A 127 2.39 0.94 -2.62
N VAL A 128 2.63 1.24 -1.34
CA VAL A 128 3.44 2.38 -0.91
C VAL A 128 4.93 2.05 -1.00
N ARG A 129 5.71 2.84 -1.75
CA ARG A 129 7.16 2.66 -1.95
C ARG A 129 7.99 3.48 -0.95
N PHE A 130 7.75 3.30 0.34
CA PHE A 130 8.37 4.10 1.40
C PHE A 130 9.88 3.96 1.48
N ALA A 131 10.41 2.74 1.33
CA ALA A 131 11.85 2.48 1.27
C ALA A 131 12.53 3.31 0.17
N ASP A 132 11.93 3.36 -1.01
CA ASP A 132 12.45 4.09 -2.16
C ASP A 132 12.44 5.60 -1.90
N MET A 133 11.41 6.12 -1.23
CA MET A 133 11.37 7.53 -0.82
C MET A 133 12.53 7.89 0.10
N LEU A 134 12.82 7.04 1.09
CA LEU A 134 13.97 7.25 1.99
C LEU A 134 15.29 7.21 1.24
N THR A 135 15.45 6.29 0.27
CA THR A 135 16.64 6.22 -0.58
C THR A 135 16.79 7.48 -1.44
N THR A 136 15.70 7.96 -2.04
CA THR A 136 15.70 9.21 -2.81
C THR A 136 16.12 10.39 -1.93
N LEU A 137 15.55 10.51 -0.73
CA LEU A 137 15.84 11.59 0.21
C LEU A 137 17.29 11.55 0.74
N ALA A 138 17.85 10.36 0.95
CA ALA A 138 19.24 10.23 1.40
C ALA A 138 20.26 10.59 0.31
N ASN A 139 19.87 10.52 -0.95
CA ASN A 139 20.72 10.78 -2.11
C ASN A 139 20.48 12.16 -2.76
N SER A 140 19.61 12.98 -2.19
CA SER A 140 19.27 14.32 -2.69
C SER A 140 20.17 15.42 -2.14
#